data_AF-A0A2R6H920-F1
#
_entry.id   AF-A0A2R6H920-F1
#
_cell.length_a   1.000
_cell.length_b   1.000
_cell.length_c   1.000
_cell.angle_alpha   90.00
_cell.angle_beta   90.00
_cell.angle_gamma   90.00
#
_symmetry.space_group_name_H-M   'P 1'
#
loop_
_entity.id
_entity.type
_entity.pdbx_description
1 polymer ?
#
loop_
_entity_poly.entity_id
_entity_poly.type
_entity_poly.pdbx_seq_one_letter_code
_entity_poly.pdbx_strand_id
1 'polypeptide(L)'
;MVAFDLQPAMHRQYRERGVPPAVRPVTGDAGTLPFADGAFDGAVSTMTFHESTTEGGLRELSRVLAGGGTLVVVDWSAQGRGESGPPRDERFDAADARSKLDDAGFDVGIAAERSETLFVRATA
;
A
#
# COMPACT_ATOMS: atom_id res chain seq x y z
N MET A 1 3.66 8.81 12.73
CA MET A 1 3.53 8.05 11.46
C MET A 1 4.47 6.87 11.51
N VAL A 2 4.07 5.72 10.97
CA VAL A 2 4.94 4.53 10.84
C VAL A 2 5.36 4.40 9.39
N ALA A 3 6.64 4.13 9.15
CA ALA A 3 7.15 3.72 7.84
C ALA A 3 7.44 2.22 7.93
N PHE A 4 6.68 1.42 7.19
CA PHE A 4 6.77 -0.05 7.24
C PHE A 4 7.39 -0.58 5.96
N ASP A 5 8.33 -1.51 6.07
CA ASP A 5 8.99 -2.13 4.92
C ASP A 5 9.50 -3.53 5.30
N LEU A 6 9.39 -4.50 4.39
CA LEU A 6 9.95 -5.84 4.59
C LEU A 6 11.48 -5.83 4.66
N GLN A 7 12.12 -4.89 3.97
CA GLN A 7 13.56 -4.81 3.80
C GLN A 7 14.18 -3.79 4.76
N PRO A 8 14.99 -4.21 5.74
CA PRO A 8 15.67 -3.27 6.66
C PRO A 8 16.68 -2.36 5.94
N ALA A 9 17.08 -2.69 4.70
CA ALA A 9 17.93 -1.86 3.86
C ALA A 9 17.25 -0.54 3.46
N MET A 10 15.96 -0.54 3.19
CA MET A 10 15.20 0.65 2.82
C MET A 10 15.23 1.70 3.94
N HIS A 11 15.04 1.25 5.18
CA HIS A 11 15.15 2.13 6.35
C HIS A 11 16.55 2.72 6.56
N ARG A 12 17.61 2.01 6.15
CA ARG A 12 18.99 2.56 6.20
C ARG A 12 19.16 3.67 5.16
N GLN A 13 18.70 3.42 3.93
CA GLN A 13 18.78 4.40 2.84
C GLN A 13 18.03 5.70 3.16
N TYR A 14 16.86 5.62 3.81
CA TYR A 14 16.13 6.82 4.21
C TYR A 14 16.75 7.56 5.41
N ARG A 15 17.44 6.86 6.31
CA ARG A 15 18.17 7.51 7.40
C ARG A 15 19.27 8.45 6.91
N GLU A 16 19.94 8.09 5.82
CA GLU A 16 20.97 8.94 5.19
C GLU A 16 20.40 10.23 4.60
N ARG A 17 19.11 10.23 4.23
CA ARG A 17 18.40 11.40 3.69
C ARG A 17 17.74 12.27 4.77
N GLY A 18 17.71 11.79 6.01
CA GLY A 18 16.99 12.39 7.13
C GLY A 18 15.58 11.81 7.29
N VAL A 19 15.29 11.31 8.48
CA VAL A 19 13.95 10.82 8.87
C VAL A 19 13.34 11.84 9.83
N PRO A 20 12.14 12.37 9.56
CA PRO A 20 11.47 13.28 10.48
C PRO A 20 11.27 12.64 11.87
N PRO A 21 11.40 13.39 12.98
CA PRO A 21 11.26 12.83 14.33
C PRO A 21 9.92 12.13 14.61
N ALA A 22 8.87 12.50 13.87
CA ALA A 22 7.53 11.91 13.99
C ALA A 22 7.33 10.60 13.20
N VAL A 23 8.35 10.15 12.45
CA VAL A 23 8.33 8.92 11.65
C VAL A 23 9.09 7.82 12.37
N ARG A 24 8.44 6.68 12.56
CA ARG A 24 9.02 5.48 13.18
C ARG A 24 9.17 4.37 12.14
N PRO A 25 10.40 4.02 11.72
CA PRO A 25 10.65 2.86 10.86
C PRO A 25 10.31 1.55 11.57
N VAL A 26 9.61 0.65 10.89
CA VAL A 26 9.30 -0.70 11.36
C VAL A 26 9.60 -1.67 10.23
N THR A 27 10.32 -2.76 10.53
CA THR A 27 10.57 -3.83 9.58
C THR A 27 9.64 -5.01 9.87
N GLY A 28 8.97 -5.53 8.86
CA GLY A 28 8.08 -6.68 9.02
C GLY A 28 7.42 -7.11 7.71
N ASP A 29 6.71 -8.23 7.77
CA ASP A 29 5.92 -8.75 6.65
C ASP A 29 4.49 -8.19 6.69
N ALA A 30 3.97 -7.74 5.54
CA ALA A 30 2.64 -7.15 5.45
C ALA A 30 1.52 -8.16 5.78
N GLY A 31 1.77 -9.46 5.62
CA GLY A 31 0.87 -10.54 6.01
C GLY A 31 0.82 -10.81 7.51
N THR A 32 1.61 -10.12 8.34
CA THR A 32 1.52 -10.20 9.81
C THR A 32 1.99 -8.89 10.44
N LEU A 33 1.07 -7.91 10.52
CA LEU A 33 1.40 -6.57 10.98
C LEU A 33 1.49 -6.52 12.52
N PRO A 34 2.59 -6.01 13.10
CA PRO A 34 2.82 -5.97 14.55
C PRO A 34 2.11 -4.78 15.22
N PHE A 35 0.86 -4.51 14.83
CA PHE A 35 0.05 -3.40 15.33
C PHE A 35 -1.29 -3.93 15.85
N ALA A 36 -1.88 -3.21 16.80
CA ALA A 36 -3.21 -3.50 17.30
C ALA A 36 -4.27 -3.22 16.22
N ASP A 37 -5.44 -3.83 16.39
CA ASP A 37 -6.61 -3.54 15.57
C ASP A 37 -6.98 -2.05 15.72
N GLY A 38 -7.33 -1.39 14.62
CA GLY A 38 -7.72 0.01 14.65
C GLY A 38 -6.64 1.01 15.06
N ALA A 39 -5.35 0.64 14.98
CA ALA A 39 -4.23 1.48 15.42
C ALA A 39 -3.97 2.71 14.55
N PHE A 40 -4.50 2.77 13.31
CA PHE A 40 -4.22 3.84 12.36
C PHE A 40 -5.50 4.43 11.75
N ASP A 41 -5.56 5.75 11.64
CA ASP A 41 -6.64 6.46 10.93
C ASP A 41 -6.52 6.38 9.40
N GLY A 42 -5.35 5.95 8.90
CA GLY A 42 -5.12 5.81 7.47
C GLY A 42 -3.77 5.19 7.12
N ALA A 43 -3.67 4.73 5.88
CA ALA A 43 -2.47 4.13 5.30
C ALA A 43 -2.24 4.65 3.88
N VAL A 44 -0.98 4.68 3.47
CA VAL A 44 -0.60 5.01 2.10
C VAL A 44 0.38 3.96 1.58
N SER A 45 0.14 3.48 0.37
CA SER A 45 1.11 2.68 -0.39
C SER A 45 1.46 3.42 -1.67
N THR A 46 2.76 3.65 -1.89
CA THR A 46 3.26 4.32 -3.09
C THR A 46 4.30 3.46 -3.76
N MET A 47 4.02 3.04 -4.99
CA MET A 47 4.94 2.28 -5.85
C MET A 47 5.36 0.91 -5.26
N THR A 48 4.55 0.31 -4.38
CA THR A 48 4.87 -0.94 -3.66
C THR A 48 3.64 -1.84 -3.44
N PHE A 49 2.44 -1.39 -3.84
CA PHE A 49 1.23 -2.17 -3.64
C PHE A 49 1.32 -3.51 -4.39
N HIS A 50 1.79 -3.50 -5.64
CA HIS A 50 2.02 -4.71 -6.44
C HIS A 50 2.91 -5.77 -5.76
N GLU A 51 3.85 -5.36 -4.91
CA GLU A 51 4.74 -6.28 -4.18
C GLU A 51 4.12 -6.86 -2.89
N SER A 52 3.11 -6.18 -2.33
CA SER A 52 2.58 -6.45 -0.98
C SER A 52 1.10 -6.88 -0.96
N THR A 53 0.47 -7.05 -2.13
CA THR A 53 -0.96 -7.35 -2.26
C THR A 53 -1.23 -8.85 -2.23
N THR A 54 -1.09 -9.44 -1.05
CA THR A 54 -1.63 -10.77 -0.75
C THR A 54 -2.97 -10.64 -0.03
N GLU A 55 -3.84 -11.63 -0.16
CA GLU A 55 -5.13 -11.64 0.55
C GLU A 55 -4.94 -11.49 2.08
N GLY A 56 -3.96 -12.21 2.66
CA GLY A 56 -3.61 -12.09 4.07
C GLY A 56 -3.08 -10.70 4.44
N GLY A 57 -2.23 -10.12 3.59
CA GLY A 57 -1.67 -8.77 3.82
C GLY A 57 -2.72 -7.67 3.74
N LEU A 58 -3.66 -7.75 2.80
CA LEU A 58 -4.75 -6.78 2.73
C LEU A 58 -5.71 -6.90 3.91
N ARG A 59 -6.01 -8.12 4.38
CA ARG A 59 -6.81 -8.32 5.59
C ARG A 59 -6.11 -7.77 6.83
N GLU A 60 -4.81 -8.00 6.97
CA GLU A 60 -4.01 -7.40 8.05
C GLU A 60 -4.00 -5.87 7.98
N LEU A 61 -3.90 -5.31 6.77
CA LEU A 61 -3.97 -3.87 6.56
C LEU A 61 -5.35 -3.30 6.96
N SER A 62 -6.43 -3.97 6.58
CA SER A 62 -7.79 -3.61 7.01
C SER A 62 -7.92 -3.68 8.54
N ARG A 63 -7.44 -4.76 9.17
CA ARG A 63 -7.47 -4.96 10.63
C ARG A 63 -6.82 -3.82 11.41
N VAL A 64 -5.64 -3.35 10.99
CA VAL A 64 -4.90 -2.30 11.71
C VAL A 64 -5.45 -0.90 11.47
N LEU A 65 -6.32 -0.71 10.49
CA LEU A 65 -7.00 0.55 10.25
C LEU A 65 -8.23 0.68 11.16
N ALA A 66 -8.47 1.87 11.71
CA ALA A 66 -9.70 2.16 12.42
C ALA A 66 -10.89 2.02 11.47
N GLY A 67 -12.09 1.75 11.99
CA GLY A 67 -13.30 1.71 11.15
C GLY A 67 -13.50 3.05 10.43
N GLY A 68 -13.61 3.02 9.10
CA GLY A 68 -13.63 4.23 8.26
C GLY A 68 -12.25 4.82 7.97
N GLY A 69 -11.17 4.19 8.41
CA GLY A 69 -9.79 4.57 8.16
C GLY A 69 -9.47 4.50 6.66
N THR A 70 -8.76 5.49 6.14
CA THR A 70 -8.57 5.64 4.69
C THR A 70 -7.28 4.99 4.21
N LEU A 71 -7.37 4.14 3.19
CA LEU A 71 -6.25 3.66 2.40
C LEU A 71 -6.14 4.47 1.10
N VAL A 72 -4.94 4.95 0.80
CA VAL A 72 -4.59 5.52 -0.51
C VAL A 72 -3.50 4.66 -1.17
N VAL A 73 -3.73 4.28 -2.41
CA VAL A 73 -2.75 3.56 -3.23
C VAL A 73 -2.43 4.39 -4.47
N VAL A 74 -1.14 4.55 -4.74
CA VAL A 74 -0.64 5.01 -6.03
C VAL A 74 0.43 4.03 -6.46
N ASP A 75 0.22 3.35 -7.58
CA ASP A 75 1.18 2.36 -8.06
C ASP A 75 1.28 2.36 -9.58
N TRP A 76 2.29 1.71 -10.14
CA TRP A 76 2.40 1.46 -11.57
C TRP A 76 1.20 0.68 -12.06
N SER A 77 0.60 1.14 -13.16
CA SER A 77 -0.53 0.46 -13.76
C SER A 77 -0.07 -0.55 -14.81
N ALA A 78 -0.74 -1.70 -14.88
CA ALA A 78 -0.61 -2.65 -16.00
C ALA A 78 -1.05 -2.01 -17.34
N GLN A 79 -1.92 -0.99 -17.29
CA GLN A 79 -2.36 -0.19 -18.46
C GLN A 79 -1.41 0.98 -18.78
N GLY A 80 -0.44 1.27 -17.91
CA GLY A 80 0.57 2.31 -18.17
C GLY A 80 1.35 2.01 -19.44
N ARG A 81 1.86 2.99 -20.19
CA ARG A 81 2.47 2.75 -21.52
C ARG A 81 3.99 2.81 -21.52
N GLY A 82 4.59 3.34 -20.46
CA GLY A 82 6.02 3.46 -20.29
C GLY A 82 6.71 2.15 -19.88
N GLU A 83 8.02 2.17 -20.06
CA GLU A 83 8.95 1.10 -19.68
C GLU A 83 9.53 1.31 -18.25
N SER A 84 9.13 2.39 -17.57
CA SER A 84 9.54 2.66 -16.19
C SER A 84 8.73 1.81 -15.21
N GLY A 85 9.35 1.48 -14.08
CA GLY A 85 8.73 0.66 -13.03
C GLY A 85 9.02 -0.84 -13.18
N PRO A 86 8.30 -1.69 -12.41
CA PRO A 86 8.43 -3.15 -12.47
C PRO A 86 7.92 -3.71 -13.80
N PRO A 87 8.21 -4.96 -14.16
CA PRO A 87 7.57 -5.65 -15.30
C PRO A 87 6.04 -5.52 -15.28
N ARG A 88 5.40 -5.44 -16.46
CA ARG A 88 3.94 -5.18 -16.57
C ARG A 88 3.08 -6.28 -16.00
N ASP A 89 3.54 -7.52 -16.08
CA ASP A 89 2.88 -8.72 -15.57
C ASP A 89 2.95 -8.83 -14.04
N GLU A 90 3.80 -8.04 -13.39
CA GLU A 90 3.83 -7.89 -11.93
C GLU A 90 2.89 -6.79 -11.43
N ARG A 91 2.32 -5.96 -12.32
CA ARG A 91 1.47 -4.81 -11.96
C ARG A 91 0.00 -5.21 -11.89
N PHE A 92 -0.78 -4.39 -11.19
CA PHE A 92 -2.24 -4.40 -11.28
C PHE A 92 -2.71 -3.22 -12.13
N ASP A 93 -3.87 -3.37 -12.77
CA ASP A 93 -4.65 -2.21 -13.20
C ASP A 93 -5.61 -1.75 -12.10
N ALA A 94 -6.32 -0.64 -12.32
CA ALA A 94 -7.23 -0.07 -11.34
C ALA A 94 -8.42 -1.01 -11.03
N ALA A 95 -8.84 -1.85 -11.98
CA ALA A 95 -9.93 -2.80 -11.78
C ALA A 95 -9.47 -3.99 -10.92
N ASP A 96 -8.27 -4.51 -11.20
CA ASP A 96 -7.63 -5.54 -10.38
C ASP A 96 -7.42 -5.06 -8.93
N ALA A 97 -6.90 -3.83 -8.77
CA ALA A 97 -6.68 -3.24 -7.46
C ALA A 97 -8.00 -3.06 -6.68
N ARG A 98 -9.08 -2.63 -7.35
CA ARG A 98 -10.42 -2.55 -6.76
C ARG A 98 -10.88 -3.93 -6.28
N SER A 99 -10.88 -4.94 -7.16
CA SER A 99 -11.37 -6.28 -6.83
C SER A 99 -10.66 -6.85 -5.59
N LYS A 100 -9.34 -6.73 -5.53
CA LYS A 100 -8.55 -7.26 -4.41
C LYS A 100 -8.85 -6.55 -3.09
N LEU A 101 -9.10 -5.24 -3.14
CA LEU A 101 -9.45 -4.46 -1.96
C LEU A 101 -10.89 -4.76 -1.49
N ASP A 102 -11.84 -4.87 -2.41
CA ASP A 102 -13.22 -5.29 -2.13
C ASP A 102 -13.23 -6.68 -1.47
N ASP A 103 -12.47 -7.65 -2.02
CA ASP A 103 -12.32 -9.00 -1.46
C ASP A 103 -11.70 -9.02 -0.05
N ALA A 104 -10.89 -8.01 0.27
CA ALA A 104 -10.27 -7.83 1.58
C ALA A 104 -11.14 -7.02 2.56
N GLY A 105 -12.35 -6.63 2.16
CA GLY A 105 -13.32 -5.94 3.01
C GLY A 105 -13.21 -4.41 3.02
N PHE A 106 -12.43 -3.82 2.11
CA PHE A 106 -12.42 -2.37 1.93
C PHE A 106 -13.62 -1.90 1.11
N ASP A 107 -14.14 -0.70 1.41
CA ASP A 107 -15.06 0.03 0.54
C ASP A 107 -14.27 0.95 -0.42
N VAL A 108 -14.20 0.56 -1.69
CA VAL A 108 -13.42 1.29 -2.71
C VAL A 108 -14.23 2.43 -3.34
N GLY A 109 -14.08 3.63 -2.78
CA GLY A 109 -14.73 4.84 -3.30
C GLY A 109 -14.18 5.32 -4.65
N ILE A 110 -12.88 5.23 -4.89
CA ILE A 110 -12.25 5.63 -6.16
C ILE A 110 -11.22 4.57 -6.55
N ALA A 111 -11.27 4.12 -7.80
CA ALA A 111 -10.20 3.38 -8.47
C ALA A 111 -10.12 3.91 -9.91
N ALA A 112 -8.98 4.48 -10.29
CA ALA A 112 -8.83 5.17 -11.55
C ALA A 112 -7.45 4.93 -12.17
N GLU A 113 -7.45 4.72 -13.48
CA GLU A 113 -6.23 4.79 -14.29
C GLU A 113 -5.72 6.22 -14.38
N ARG A 114 -4.40 6.34 -14.42
CA ARG A 114 -3.65 7.52 -14.83
C ARG A 114 -2.76 7.11 -16.00
N SER A 115 -1.96 8.05 -16.52
CA SER A 115 -1.11 7.77 -17.69
C SER A 115 -0.16 6.58 -17.50
N GLU A 116 0.53 6.52 -16.35
CA GLU A 116 1.52 5.46 -16.04
C GLU A 116 1.23 4.72 -14.74
N THR A 117 0.30 5.24 -13.94
CA THR A 117 -0.01 4.76 -12.59
C THR A 117 -1.50 4.56 -12.44
N LEU A 118 -1.91 3.85 -11.40
CA LEU A 118 -3.27 3.85 -10.89
C LEU A 118 -3.36 4.74 -9.65
N PHE A 119 -4.58 5.14 -9.31
CA PHE A 119 -4.92 5.74 -8.03
C PHE A 119 -6.12 5.03 -7.44
N VAL A 120 -6.01 4.63 -6.17
CA VAL A 120 -7.12 4.10 -5.41
C VAL A 120 -7.27 4.85 -4.10
N ARG A 121 -8.52 5.12 -3.72
CA ARG A 121 -8.92 5.53 -2.38
C ARG A 121 -10.00 4.57 -1.89
N ALA A 122 -9.76 3.95 -0.74
CA ALA A 122 -10.69 3.05 -0.10
C ALA A 122 -10.77 3.31 1.41
N THR A 123 -11.79 2.79 2.07
CA THR A 123 -11.96 2.83 3.54
C THR A 123 -12.08 1.43 4.12
N ALA A 124 -11.46 1.19 5.28
CA ALA A 124 -11.58 -0.06 6.03
C ALA A 124 -12.92 -0.17 6.78
#